data_AF-A0A1Z8KZ03-F1
#
_entry.id   AF-A0A1Z8KZ03-F1
#
_cell.length_a   1.000
_cell.length_b   1.000
_cell.length_c   1.000
_cell.angle_alpha   90.00
_cell.angle_beta   90.00
_cell.angle_gamma   90.00
#
_symmetry.space_group_name_H-M   'P 1'
#
loop_
_entity.id
_entity.type
_entity.pdbx_description
1 polymer ?
#
loop_
_entity_poly.entity_id
_entity_poly.type
_entity_poly.pdbx_seq_one_letter_code
_entity_poly.pdbx_strand_id
1 'polypeptide(L)'
;MTQVGPMPNGKTYSDEADGPNSLTGPTGFGYVDNLIELLGQVLVVAGNALSSAGSALSSATAAADSLTATNEAASDAQDSADAAEAALQDALDAVAAAEAFDPANYPRSDSGQTVTVLAAWTFTQEQTFSGGIDVGNGATITGGASVTGGATVDAITYGSQKPTITTLSNGDTIAGAGAYELPDSATVSLPASPAAGDEIIIDPPDGADWASNPPTVNRNGHRLNGVEENLTDIVDQVRMKLIYKGATTGFIGGRG
;
A
#
# COMPACT_ATOMS: atom_id res chain seq x y z
N MET A 1 -27.98 -76.34 75.09
CA MET A 1 -26.84 -75.56 74.56
C MET A 1 -26.84 -75.70 73.07
N THR A 2 -27.31 -74.68 72.37
CA THR A 2 -27.29 -74.68 70.91
C THR A 2 -26.01 -73.97 70.53
N GLN A 3 -24.97 -74.73 70.15
CA GLN A 3 -23.74 -74.11 69.66
C GLN A 3 -24.13 -73.30 68.41
N VAL A 4 -24.03 -71.97 68.52
CA VAL A 4 -24.20 -71.10 67.36
C VAL A 4 -22.91 -71.28 66.56
N GLY A 5 -23.04 -71.74 65.31
CA GLY A 5 -21.92 -72.17 64.47
C GLY A 5 -20.78 -71.15 64.37
N PRO A 6 -19.61 -71.56 63.87
CA PRO A 6 -18.41 -70.72 63.85
C PRO A 6 -18.69 -69.38 63.19
N MET A 7 -18.36 -68.30 63.90
CA MET A 7 -18.40 -66.95 63.36
C MET A 7 -17.23 -66.71 62.40
N PRO A 8 -17.25 -65.63 61.59
CA PRO A 8 -16.23 -65.40 60.58
C PRO A 8 -14.79 -65.29 61.13
N ASN A 9 -14.62 -65.01 62.42
CA ASN A 9 -13.34 -65.02 63.14
C ASN A 9 -12.84 -66.42 63.58
N GLY A 10 -13.55 -67.49 63.23
CA GLY A 10 -13.19 -68.88 63.55
C GLY A 10 -13.37 -69.27 65.03
N LYS A 11 -13.92 -68.39 65.87
CA LYS A 11 -14.21 -68.67 67.28
C LYS A 11 -15.62 -69.26 67.44
N THR A 12 -15.79 -70.13 68.45
CA THR A 12 -17.07 -70.74 68.82
C THR A 12 -17.72 -69.96 69.95
N TYR A 13 -18.99 -69.60 69.75
CA TYR A 13 -19.75 -68.78 70.68
C TYR A 13 -21.03 -69.48 71.14
N SER A 14 -21.56 -69.06 72.30
CA SER A 14 -22.74 -69.66 72.92
C SER A 14 -23.90 -68.67 73.02
N ASP A 15 -25.12 -69.20 72.95
CA ASP A 15 -26.38 -68.49 73.22
C ASP A 15 -26.70 -68.35 74.72
N GLU A 16 -25.94 -69.03 75.58
CA GLU A 16 -26.08 -69.01 77.03
C GLU A 16 -25.60 -67.68 77.65
N ALA A 17 -26.46 -67.02 78.42
CA ALA A 17 -26.23 -65.66 78.94
C ALA A 17 -25.06 -65.55 79.93
N ASP A 18 -24.78 -66.60 80.69
CA ASP A 18 -23.77 -66.54 81.77
C ASP A 18 -22.42 -67.18 81.39
N GLY A 19 -22.26 -67.55 80.12
CA GLY A 19 -21.05 -68.20 79.61
C GLY A 19 -19.93 -67.23 79.24
N PRO A 20 -18.64 -67.60 79.38
CA PRO A 20 -17.50 -66.74 79.02
C PRO A 20 -17.46 -66.36 77.52
N ASN A 21 -18.06 -67.17 76.65
CA ASN A 21 -18.17 -66.95 75.20
C ASN A 21 -19.60 -66.57 74.77
N SER A 22 -20.39 -66.00 75.69
CA SER A 22 -21.77 -65.59 75.41
C SER A 22 -21.86 -64.49 74.35
N LEU A 23 -22.87 -64.61 73.47
CA LEU A 23 -23.32 -63.55 72.55
C LEU A 23 -24.46 -62.71 73.11
N THR A 24 -25.11 -63.17 74.18
CA THR A 24 -26.36 -62.62 74.72
C THR A 24 -26.17 -62.02 76.12
N GLY A 25 -25.11 -62.41 76.82
CA GLY A 25 -24.76 -61.95 78.16
C GLY A 25 -23.86 -60.72 78.18
N PRO A 26 -24.09 -59.76 79.11
CA PRO A 26 -23.33 -58.51 79.21
C PRO A 26 -21.87 -58.69 79.68
N THR A 27 -21.50 -59.89 80.13
CA THR A 27 -20.17 -60.22 80.68
C THR A 27 -19.35 -61.20 79.83
N GLY A 28 -19.92 -61.69 78.71
CA GLY A 28 -19.24 -62.61 77.81
C GLY A 28 -18.32 -61.91 76.81
N PHE A 29 -17.12 -62.44 76.58
CA PHE A 29 -16.15 -61.87 75.62
C PHE A 29 -16.63 -61.97 74.16
N GLY A 30 -17.61 -62.83 73.86
CA GLY A 30 -18.15 -63.02 72.51
C GLY A 30 -19.01 -61.87 71.99
N TYR A 31 -19.74 -61.19 72.86
CA TYR A 31 -20.53 -60.01 72.48
C TYR A 31 -19.64 -58.85 72.00
N VAL A 32 -18.54 -58.59 72.72
CA VAL A 32 -17.61 -57.49 72.39
C VAL A 32 -16.82 -57.79 71.11
N ASP A 33 -16.32 -59.02 70.95
CA ASP A 33 -15.60 -59.43 69.73
C ASP A 33 -16.47 -59.29 68.47
N ASN A 34 -17.74 -59.74 68.54
CA ASN A 34 -18.69 -59.63 67.43
C ASN A 34 -19.00 -58.15 67.11
N LEU A 35 -19.16 -57.30 68.13
CA LEU A 35 -19.40 -55.87 67.93
C LEU A 35 -18.23 -55.17 67.23
N ILE A 36 -16.98 -55.47 67.64
CA ILE A 36 -15.77 -54.90 67.02
C ILE A 36 -15.66 -55.31 65.55
N GLU A 37 -15.95 -56.57 65.24
CA GLU A 37 -15.89 -57.09 63.87
C GLU A 37 -16.98 -56.45 62.99
N LEU A 38 -18.20 -56.34 63.49
CA LEU A 38 -19.30 -55.65 62.81
C LEU A 38 -18.96 -54.18 62.55
N LEU A 39 -18.37 -53.49 63.53
CA LEU A 39 -17.90 -52.11 63.37
C LEU A 39 -16.82 -52.01 62.29
N GLY A 40 -15.89 -52.96 62.23
CA GLY A 40 -14.87 -53.03 61.17
C GLY A 40 -15.47 -53.19 59.78
N GLN A 41 -16.45 -54.09 59.61
CA GLN A 41 -17.15 -54.30 58.35
C GLN A 41 -17.95 -53.06 57.94
N VAL A 42 -18.67 -52.43 58.87
CA VAL A 42 -19.41 -51.19 58.64
C VAL A 42 -18.47 -50.08 58.19
N LEU A 43 -17.29 -49.94 58.80
CA LEU A 43 -16.31 -48.93 58.42
C LEU A 43 -15.75 -49.15 57.00
N VAL A 44 -15.51 -50.41 56.61
CA VAL A 44 -15.07 -50.74 55.24
C VAL A 44 -16.16 -50.41 54.23
N VAL A 45 -17.41 -50.80 54.48
CA VAL A 45 -18.55 -50.47 53.61
C VAL A 45 -18.74 -48.96 53.49
N ALA A 46 -18.67 -48.23 54.61
CA ALA A 46 -18.77 -46.78 54.63
C ALA A 46 -17.62 -46.11 53.87
N GLY A 47 -16.38 -46.60 54.02
CA GLY A 47 -15.21 -46.09 53.29
C GLY A 47 -15.34 -46.30 51.78
N ASN A 48 -15.85 -47.47 51.35
CA ASN A 48 -16.09 -47.76 49.94
C ASN A 48 -17.20 -46.86 49.36
N ALA A 49 -18.29 -46.66 50.12
CA ALA A 49 -19.39 -45.77 49.74
C ALA A 49 -18.95 -44.30 49.65
N LEU A 50 -18.09 -43.85 50.57
CA LEU A 50 -17.53 -42.50 50.53
C LEU A 50 -16.62 -42.31 49.31
N SER A 51 -15.78 -43.31 49.00
CA SER A 51 -14.90 -43.28 47.83
C SER A 51 -15.69 -43.26 46.51
N SER A 52 -16.76 -44.05 46.40
CA SER A 52 -17.61 -44.06 45.21
C SER A 52 -18.37 -42.73 45.05
N ALA A 53 -18.85 -42.15 46.14
CA ALA A 53 -19.45 -40.81 46.14
C ALA A 53 -18.44 -39.72 45.70
N GLY A 54 -17.20 -39.78 46.16
CA GLY A 54 -16.13 -38.86 45.74
C GLY A 54 -15.81 -38.95 44.25
N SER A 55 -15.76 -40.17 43.69
CA SER A 55 -15.61 -40.39 42.25
C SER A 55 -16.79 -39.83 41.46
N ALA A 56 -18.02 -40.08 41.91
CA ALA A 56 -19.23 -39.56 41.27
C ALA A 56 -19.27 -38.02 41.26
N LEU A 57 -18.86 -37.37 42.36
CA LEU A 57 -18.77 -35.92 42.46
C LEU A 57 -17.71 -35.35 41.50
N SER A 58 -16.55 -36.00 41.40
CA SER A 58 -15.51 -35.62 40.44
C SER A 58 -16.01 -35.70 38.99
N SER A 59 -16.71 -36.79 38.64
CA SER A 59 -17.34 -36.94 37.32
C SER A 59 -18.41 -35.89 37.04
N ALA A 60 -19.23 -35.55 38.04
CA ALA A 60 -20.24 -34.51 37.91
C ALA A 60 -19.60 -33.12 37.69
N THR A 61 -18.49 -32.84 38.36
CA THR A 61 -17.73 -31.59 38.17
C THR A 61 -17.18 -31.49 36.75
N ALA A 62 -16.53 -32.56 36.26
CA ALA A 62 -16.03 -32.59 34.88
C ALA A 62 -17.14 -32.42 33.82
N ALA A 63 -18.33 -32.98 34.08
CA ALA A 63 -19.49 -32.78 33.22
C ALA A 63 -20.00 -31.33 33.24
N ALA A 64 -19.97 -30.67 34.41
CA ALA A 64 -20.33 -29.26 34.54
C ALA A 64 -19.35 -28.33 33.81
N ASP A 65 -18.04 -28.61 33.90
CA ASP A 65 -17.02 -27.88 33.16
C ASP A 65 -17.21 -28.05 31.64
N SER A 66 -17.47 -29.28 31.19
CA SER A 66 -17.77 -29.56 29.78
C SER A 66 -19.03 -28.85 29.29
N LEU A 67 -20.07 -28.76 30.12
CA LEU A 67 -21.30 -28.02 29.78
C LEU A 67 -21.03 -26.53 29.68
N THR A 68 -20.20 -25.97 30.56
CA THR A 68 -19.79 -24.56 30.52
C THR A 68 -19.07 -24.25 29.21
N ALA A 69 -18.05 -25.04 28.84
CA ALA A 69 -17.34 -24.87 27.57
C ALA A 69 -18.27 -25.01 26.35
N THR A 70 -19.27 -25.90 26.42
CA THR A 70 -20.26 -26.06 25.34
C THR A 70 -21.16 -24.82 25.22
N ASN A 71 -21.57 -24.22 26.34
CA ASN A 71 -22.37 -23.01 26.34
C ASN A 71 -21.58 -21.80 25.80
N GLU A 72 -20.30 -21.69 26.12
CA GLU A 72 -19.42 -20.66 25.55
C GLU A 72 -19.32 -20.80 24.02
N ALA A 73 -19.03 -22.01 23.53
CA ALA A 73 -18.96 -22.27 22.09
C ALA A 73 -20.31 -22.03 21.37
N ALA A 74 -21.44 -22.31 22.03
CA ALA A 74 -22.76 -22.00 21.48
C ALA A 74 -23.01 -20.48 21.39
N SER A 75 -22.54 -19.71 22.38
CA SER A 75 -22.58 -18.25 22.34
C SER A 75 -21.76 -17.69 21.18
N ASP A 76 -20.52 -18.16 21.02
CA ASP A 76 -19.64 -17.72 19.92
C ASP A 76 -20.24 -18.03 18.53
N ALA A 77 -20.92 -19.20 18.41
CA ALA A 77 -21.61 -19.58 17.18
C ALA A 77 -22.81 -18.67 16.89
N GLN A 78 -23.53 -18.23 17.93
CA GLN A 78 -24.64 -17.29 17.79
C GLN A 78 -24.14 -15.91 17.34
N ASP A 79 -23.08 -15.38 17.96
CA ASP A 79 -22.48 -14.11 17.56
C ASP A 79 -22.01 -14.13 16.09
N SER A 80 -21.46 -15.27 15.66
CA SER A 80 -21.05 -15.49 14.26
C SER A 80 -22.25 -15.51 13.30
N ALA A 81 -23.37 -16.09 13.73
CA ALA A 81 -24.60 -16.12 12.94
C ALA A 81 -25.21 -14.71 12.79
N ASP A 82 -25.25 -13.93 13.88
CA ASP A 82 -25.75 -12.55 13.88
C ASP A 82 -24.88 -11.65 12.96
N ALA A 83 -23.56 -11.83 12.98
CA ALA A 83 -22.65 -11.13 12.07
C ALA A 83 -22.88 -11.50 10.59
N ALA A 84 -23.15 -12.78 10.32
CA ALA A 84 -23.46 -13.25 8.97
C ALA A 84 -24.82 -12.71 8.48
N GLU A 85 -25.81 -12.61 9.35
CA GLU A 85 -27.11 -12.01 9.04
C GLU A 85 -26.97 -10.52 8.70
N ALA A 86 -26.19 -9.77 9.48
CA ALA A 86 -25.90 -8.37 9.19
C ALA A 86 -25.20 -8.18 7.83
N ALA A 87 -24.23 -9.03 7.51
CA ALA A 87 -23.54 -8.99 6.22
C ALA A 87 -24.46 -9.34 5.04
N LEU A 88 -25.38 -10.29 5.24
CA LEU A 88 -26.38 -10.63 4.23
C LEU A 88 -27.35 -9.48 3.99
N GLN A 89 -27.77 -8.78 5.05
CA GLN A 89 -28.64 -7.61 4.91
C GLN A 89 -27.94 -6.47 4.15
N ASP A 90 -26.67 -6.18 4.45
CA ASP A 90 -25.88 -5.19 3.70
C ASP A 90 -25.76 -5.55 2.21
N ALA A 91 -25.53 -6.84 1.91
CA ALA A 91 -25.48 -7.32 0.53
C ALA A 91 -26.84 -7.19 -0.18
N LEU A 92 -27.95 -7.49 0.51
CA LEU A 92 -29.30 -7.31 -0.04
C LEU A 92 -29.61 -5.83 -0.30
N ASP A 93 -29.22 -4.94 0.61
CA ASP A 93 -29.38 -3.50 0.44
C ASP A 93 -28.55 -2.98 -0.73
N ALA A 94 -27.32 -3.47 -0.90
CA ALA A 94 -26.47 -3.14 -2.05
C ALA A 94 -27.07 -3.62 -3.38
N VAL A 95 -27.65 -4.82 -3.42
CA VAL A 95 -28.36 -5.34 -4.61
C VAL A 95 -29.60 -4.49 -4.90
N ALA A 96 -30.40 -4.18 -3.88
CA ALA A 96 -31.57 -3.32 -4.04
C ALA A 96 -31.20 -1.91 -4.54
N ALA A 97 -30.09 -1.35 -4.05
CA ALA A 97 -29.56 -0.07 -4.54
C ALA A 97 -29.10 -0.16 -6.01
N ALA A 98 -28.49 -1.28 -6.40
CA ALA A 98 -28.09 -1.53 -7.79
C ALA A 98 -29.31 -1.72 -8.71
N GLU A 99 -30.37 -2.39 -8.25
CA GLU A 99 -31.62 -2.55 -9.01
C GLU A 99 -32.41 -1.24 -9.11
N ALA A 100 -32.40 -0.42 -8.06
CA ALA A 100 -33.01 0.90 -8.04
C ALA A 100 -32.18 1.96 -8.80
N PHE A 101 -30.97 1.62 -9.24
CA PHE A 101 -30.14 2.50 -10.05
C PHE A 101 -30.79 2.70 -11.42
N ASP A 102 -31.48 3.83 -11.59
CA ASP A 102 -31.95 4.30 -12.88
C ASP A 102 -30.89 5.21 -13.53
N PRO A 103 -30.18 4.75 -14.58
CA PRO A 103 -29.19 5.55 -15.27
C PRO A 103 -29.79 6.78 -15.95
N ALA A 104 -31.11 6.86 -16.15
CA ALA A 104 -31.76 8.06 -16.69
C ALA A 104 -31.82 9.21 -15.67
N ASN A 105 -31.85 8.90 -14.36
CA ASN A 105 -31.79 9.90 -13.29
C ASN A 105 -30.37 10.41 -13.00
N TYR A 106 -29.37 9.72 -13.52
CA TYR A 106 -27.96 10.13 -13.49
C TYR A 106 -27.55 10.49 -14.92
N PRO A 107 -27.81 11.74 -15.39
CA PRO A 107 -27.45 12.13 -16.74
C PRO A 107 -25.96 11.90 -16.94
N ARG A 108 -25.60 10.84 -17.68
CA ARG A 108 -24.22 10.65 -18.07
C ARG A 108 -23.89 11.75 -19.06
N SER A 109 -22.79 12.46 -18.81
CA SER A 109 -22.30 13.56 -19.67
C SER A 109 -21.91 13.12 -21.09
N ASP A 110 -22.09 11.84 -21.45
CA ASP A 110 -21.47 11.17 -22.58
C ASP A 110 -22.46 10.47 -23.53
N SER A 111 -23.78 10.73 -23.42
CA SER A 111 -24.77 10.09 -24.31
C SER A 111 -24.49 10.43 -25.79
N GLY A 112 -23.89 9.48 -26.52
CA GLY A 112 -23.49 9.61 -27.93
C GLY A 112 -21.97 9.56 -28.20
N GLN A 113 -21.13 9.47 -27.17
CA GLN A 113 -19.67 9.36 -27.32
C GLN A 113 -19.24 7.88 -27.39
N THR A 114 -18.44 7.52 -28.39
CA THR A 114 -17.70 6.25 -28.41
C THR A 114 -16.81 6.17 -27.17
N VAL A 115 -17.08 5.20 -26.29
CA VAL A 115 -16.33 5.00 -25.05
C VAL A 115 -14.93 4.46 -25.38
N THR A 116 -13.93 5.33 -25.38
CA THR A 116 -12.57 4.91 -24.99
C THR A 116 -12.58 4.79 -23.47
N VAL A 117 -12.20 3.64 -22.93
CA VAL A 117 -12.12 3.46 -21.47
C VAL A 117 -10.96 4.29 -20.94
N LEU A 118 -11.24 5.56 -20.64
CA LEU A 118 -10.41 6.39 -19.78
C LEU A 118 -11.05 6.36 -18.39
N ALA A 119 -11.09 5.17 -17.78
CA ALA A 119 -11.42 5.05 -16.37
C ALA A 119 -10.25 5.63 -15.57
N ALA A 120 -10.24 6.95 -15.39
CA ALA A 120 -9.31 7.62 -14.48
C ALA A 120 -9.77 7.35 -13.04
N TRP A 121 -9.60 6.11 -12.59
CA TRP A 121 -9.49 5.84 -11.16
C TRP A 121 -8.19 6.50 -10.71
N THR A 122 -8.27 7.63 -10.02
CA THR A 122 -7.07 8.24 -9.43
C THR A 122 -6.71 7.45 -8.18
N PHE A 123 -6.02 6.32 -8.35
CA PHE A 123 -5.44 5.58 -7.24
C PHE A 123 -4.19 6.33 -6.76
N THR A 124 -4.31 7.05 -5.65
CA THR A 124 -3.14 7.58 -4.95
C THR A 124 -2.60 6.48 -4.03
N GLN A 125 -1.88 5.51 -4.58
CA GLN A 125 -1.13 4.54 -3.79
C GLN A 125 0.27 4.38 -4.35
N GLU A 126 1.27 4.32 -3.46
CA GLU A 126 2.62 3.87 -3.80
C GLU A 126 2.56 2.37 -4.11
N GLN A 127 2.69 2.01 -5.39
CA GLN A 127 2.65 0.63 -5.86
C GLN A 127 4.08 0.17 -6.19
N THR A 128 4.55 -0.85 -5.47
CA THR A 128 5.82 -1.51 -5.79
C THR A 128 5.55 -2.66 -6.75
N PHE A 129 5.88 -2.49 -8.02
CA PHE A 129 5.83 -3.57 -9.00
C PHE A 129 7.08 -4.45 -8.89
N SER A 130 6.91 -5.71 -8.48
CA SER A 130 7.97 -6.71 -8.53
C SER A 130 7.91 -7.45 -9.87
N GLY A 131 8.48 -6.84 -10.91
CA GLY A 131 8.42 -7.28 -12.31
C GLY A 131 8.57 -6.07 -13.23
N GLY A 132 9.12 -6.25 -14.43
CA GLY A 132 9.28 -5.14 -15.38
C GLY A 132 7.96 -4.43 -15.66
N ILE A 133 7.98 -3.10 -15.78
CA ILE A 133 6.81 -2.30 -16.17
C ILE A 133 6.91 -2.05 -17.67
N ASP A 134 5.93 -2.56 -18.42
CA ASP A 134 5.76 -2.19 -19.82
C ASP A 134 5.04 -0.84 -19.90
N VAL A 135 5.76 0.17 -20.37
CA VAL A 135 5.25 1.54 -20.51
C VAL A 135 4.90 1.78 -21.98
N GLY A 136 3.61 2.04 -22.26
CA GLY A 136 3.13 2.29 -23.62
C GLY A 136 3.62 3.60 -24.24
N ASN A 137 3.53 3.70 -25.57
CA ASN A 137 3.91 4.89 -26.33
C ASN A 137 3.05 6.10 -25.88
N GLY A 138 3.69 7.14 -25.32
CA GLY A 138 3.02 8.36 -24.84
C GLY A 138 2.84 8.47 -23.32
N ALA A 139 3.33 7.51 -22.53
CA ALA A 139 3.30 7.65 -21.08
C ALA A 139 4.26 8.74 -20.58
N THR A 140 3.79 9.57 -19.65
CA THR A 140 4.61 10.61 -19.01
C THR A 140 4.99 10.15 -17.60
N ILE A 141 6.29 9.92 -17.36
CA ILE A 141 6.82 9.69 -16.02
C ILE A 141 7.14 11.07 -15.40
N THR A 142 6.42 11.44 -14.35
CA THR A 142 6.68 12.69 -13.62
C THR A 142 7.49 12.38 -12.38
N GLY A 143 8.74 12.86 -12.31
CA GLY A 143 9.69 12.56 -11.22
C GLY A 143 10.98 11.88 -11.71
N GLY A 144 11.84 11.47 -10.78
CA GLY A 144 13.06 10.73 -11.12
C GLY A 144 12.78 9.23 -11.31
N ALA A 145 13.16 8.68 -12.47
CA ALA A 145 13.13 7.24 -12.72
C ALA A 145 14.56 6.67 -12.72
N SER A 146 14.81 5.67 -11.89
CA SER A 146 16.06 4.91 -11.90
C SER A 146 15.86 3.59 -12.63
N VAL A 147 16.56 3.40 -13.75
CA VAL A 147 16.60 2.12 -14.48
C VAL A 147 17.87 1.38 -14.10
N THR A 148 17.73 0.18 -13.51
CA THR A 148 18.86 -0.68 -13.15
C THR A 148 18.92 -1.85 -14.15
N GLY A 149 19.77 -1.72 -15.19
CA GLY A 149 19.92 -2.72 -16.25
C GLY A 149 20.29 -2.10 -17.60
N GLY A 150 20.59 -2.93 -18.60
CA GLY A 150 20.84 -2.47 -19.97
C GLY A 150 19.54 -2.05 -20.65
N ALA A 151 19.32 -0.74 -20.78
CA ALA A 151 18.21 -0.21 -21.55
C ALA A 151 18.66 0.06 -22.99
N THR A 152 17.97 -0.51 -23.98
CA THR A 152 18.10 -0.08 -25.38
C THR A 152 17.12 1.07 -25.59
N VAL A 153 17.54 2.29 -25.26
CA VAL A 153 16.75 3.50 -25.47
C VAL A 153 17.24 4.17 -26.75
N ASP A 154 16.37 4.32 -27.74
CA ASP A 154 16.70 5.01 -29.00
C ASP A 154 16.86 6.53 -28.82
N ALA A 155 16.31 7.09 -27.72
CA ALA A 155 16.55 8.47 -27.30
C ALA A 155 16.29 8.66 -25.80
N ILE A 156 17.34 8.80 -24.98
CA ILE A 156 17.23 9.60 -23.75
C ILE A 156 17.60 11.02 -24.17
N THR A 157 16.62 11.93 -24.21
CA THR A 157 16.91 13.37 -24.27
C THR A 157 17.48 13.78 -22.91
N TYR A 158 18.78 13.60 -22.73
CA TYR A 158 19.51 14.31 -21.69
C TYR A 158 19.38 15.80 -22.00
N GLY A 159 19.01 16.62 -21.01
CA GLY A 159 18.83 18.07 -21.11
C GLY A 159 20.07 18.88 -21.52
N SER A 160 21.10 18.23 -22.06
CA SER A 160 22.18 18.84 -22.83
C SER A 160 21.87 18.71 -24.32
N GLN A 161 20.71 19.20 -24.76
CA GLN A 161 20.56 19.46 -26.20
C GLN A 161 21.55 20.58 -26.55
N LYS A 162 22.48 20.28 -27.47
CA LYS A 162 23.16 21.34 -28.24
C LYS A 162 22.03 22.26 -28.74
N PRO A 163 22.07 23.58 -28.51
CA PRO A 163 21.01 24.46 -28.96
C PRO A 163 20.75 24.20 -30.44
N THR A 164 19.48 24.01 -30.81
CA THR A 164 19.10 23.88 -32.22
C THR A 164 19.50 25.18 -32.91
N ILE A 165 20.53 25.10 -33.75
CA ILE A 165 21.00 26.23 -34.53
C ILE A 165 20.07 26.34 -35.74
N THR A 166 19.46 27.51 -35.92
CA THR A 166 18.59 27.78 -37.08
C THR A 166 19.38 28.52 -38.13
N THR A 167 19.59 27.91 -39.30
CA THR A 167 20.22 28.58 -40.43
C THR A 167 19.24 29.59 -41.04
N LEU A 168 19.66 30.85 -41.13
CA LEU A 168 18.88 31.92 -41.75
C LEU A 168 19.34 32.18 -43.19
N SER A 169 18.45 32.74 -43.99
CA SER A 169 18.70 33.20 -45.36
C SER A 169 18.78 34.73 -45.42
N ASN A 170 19.28 35.26 -46.54
CA ASN A 170 19.31 36.70 -46.77
C ASN A 170 17.89 37.29 -46.79
N GLY A 171 17.66 38.32 -45.98
CA GLY A 171 16.36 38.99 -45.79
C GLY A 171 15.54 38.45 -44.63
N ASP A 172 15.97 37.37 -43.97
CA ASP A 172 15.21 36.78 -42.88
C ASP A 172 15.14 37.68 -41.64
N THR A 173 14.08 37.49 -40.85
CA THR A 173 13.92 38.11 -39.55
C THR A 173 14.12 37.05 -38.46
N ILE A 174 15.01 37.34 -37.51
CA ILE A 174 15.22 36.52 -36.33
C ILE A 174 13.92 36.48 -35.52
N ALA A 175 13.43 35.28 -35.25
CA ALA A 175 12.13 35.06 -34.63
C ALA A 175 12.10 35.40 -33.13
N GLY A 176 13.24 35.40 -32.44
CA GLY A 176 13.34 35.65 -31.01
C GLY A 176 14.68 35.21 -30.43
N ALA A 177 14.69 34.84 -29.14
CA ALA A 177 15.87 34.26 -28.50
C ALA A 177 16.22 32.89 -29.11
N GLY A 178 17.52 32.63 -29.32
CA GLY A 178 17.99 31.40 -29.95
C GLY A 178 19.40 31.49 -30.53
N ALA A 179 19.87 30.41 -31.13
CA ALA A 179 21.12 30.35 -31.88
C ALA A 179 20.84 30.29 -33.39
N TYR A 180 21.54 31.11 -34.16
CA TYR A 180 21.30 31.30 -35.58
C TYR A 180 22.61 31.28 -36.37
N GLU A 181 22.59 30.65 -37.54
CA GLU A 181 23.69 30.69 -38.50
C GLU A 181 23.37 31.70 -39.60
N LEU A 182 24.32 32.58 -39.89
CA LEU A 182 24.19 33.60 -40.94
C LEU A 182 25.17 33.31 -42.08
N PRO A 183 24.71 33.14 -43.34
CA PRO A 183 25.58 32.97 -44.48
C PRO A 183 26.36 34.25 -44.81
N ASP A 184 27.41 34.11 -45.62
CA ASP A 184 28.20 35.24 -46.12
C ASP A 184 27.33 36.31 -46.78
N SER A 185 27.60 37.59 -46.50
CA SER A 185 26.85 38.75 -46.97
C SER A 185 25.34 38.76 -46.65
N ALA A 186 24.86 37.87 -45.79
CA ALA A 186 23.45 37.84 -45.43
C ALA A 186 23.05 39.09 -44.66
N THR A 187 21.92 39.68 -45.04
CA THR A 187 21.28 40.75 -44.27
C THR A 187 20.10 40.17 -43.52
N VAL A 188 20.17 40.12 -42.20
CA VAL A 188 19.06 39.65 -41.34
C VAL A 188 18.55 40.76 -40.46
N SER A 189 17.30 40.68 -40.03
CA SER A 189 16.69 41.67 -39.12
C SER A 189 16.47 41.08 -37.74
N LEU A 190 16.74 41.86 -36.69
CA LEU A 190 16.42 41.48 -35.31
C LEU A 190 14.91 41.34 -35.09
N PRO A 191 14.46 40.72 -33.99
CA PRO A 191 13.04 40.68 -33.67
C PRO A 191 12.45 42.09 -33.54
N ALA A 192 11.24 42.31 -34.07
CA ALA A 192 10.54 43.60 -33.94
C ALA A 192 10.01 43.83 -32.50
N SER A 193 9.75 42.76 -31.75
CA SER A 193 9.19 42.79 -30.40
C SER A 193 9.97 41.88 -29.45
N PRO A 194 11.26 42.16 -29.18
CA PRO A 194 12.06 41.37 -28.25
C PRO A 194 11.65 41.64 -26.79
N ALA A 195 11.75 40.61 -25.95
CA ALA A 195 11.53 40.71 -24.51
C ALA A 195 12.86 40.93 -23.78
N ALA A 196 12.84 41.70 -22.68
CA ALA A 196 14.05 41.98 -21.91
C ALA A 196 14.67 40.68 -21.39
N GLY A 197 15.93 40.45 -21.71
CA GLY A 197 16.65 39.20 -21.42
C GLY A 197 16.74 38.23 -22.60
N ASP A 198 16.05 38.48 -23.72
CA ASP A 198 16.20 37.66 -24.92
C ASP A 198 17.66 37.65 -25.39
N GLU A 199 18.17 36.44 -25.61
CA GLU A 199 19.53 36.19 -26.03
C GLU A 199 19.54 35.62 -27.45
N ILE A 200 20.27 36.28 -28.34
CA ILE A 200 20.49 35.86 -29.72
C ILE A 200 21.97 35.54 -29.87
N ILE A 201 22.26 34.30 -30.22
CA ILE A 201 23.60 33.83 -30.56
C ILE A 201 23.68 33.77 -32.08
N ILE A 202 24.71 34.38 -32.65
CA ILE A 202 24.99 34.37 -34.09
C ILE A 202 26.29 33.60 -34.29
N ASP A 203 26.20 32.51 -35.03
CA ASP A 203 27.29 31.62 -35.38
C ASP A 203 27.64 31.70 -36.87
N PRO A 204 28.93 31.60 -37.24
CA PRO A 204 29.32 31.41 -38.62
C PRO A 204 29.04 29.96 -39.05
N PRO A 205 28.45 29.73 -40.23
CA PRO A 205 28.37 28.38 -40.79
C PRO A 205 29.77 27.86 -41.16
N ASP A 206 29.92 26.54 -41.25
CA ASP A 206 31.19 25.89 -41.62
C ASP A 206 31.68 26.41 -42.98
N GLY A 207 32.86 27.06 -42.98
CA GLY A 207 33.48 27.60 -44.18
C GLY A 207 33.05 29.02 -44.59
N ALA A 208 32.33 29.74 -43.73
CA ALA A 208 32.05 31.17 -43.93
C ALA A 208 33.33 32.01 -44.06
N ASP A 209 33.29 33.03 -44.92
CA ASP A 209 34.34 34.06 -45.08
C ASP A 209 33.77 35.43 -44.73
N TRP A 210 33.58 35.68 -43.43
CA TRP A 210 33.08 36.97 -42.95
C TRP A 210 34.18 38.05 -42.98
N ALA A 211 35.45 37.68 -43.17
CA ALA A 211 36.53 38.63 -43.34
C ALA A 211 36.37 39.42 -44.66
N SER A 212 36.01 38.73 -45.74
CA SER A 212 35.76 39.34 -47.04
C SER A 212 34.30 39.74 -47.25
N ASN A 213 33.37 38.98 -46.68
CA ASN A 213 31.94 39.06 -46.96
C ASN A 213 31.09 39.05 -45.66
N PRO A 214 31.26 40.04 -44.77
CA PRO A 214 30.58 40.05 -43.48
C PRO A 214 29.05 40.15 -43.63
N PRO A 215 28.27 39.41 -42.81
CA PRO A 215 26.83 39.60 -42.76
C PRO A 215 26.48 40.94 -42.12
N THR A 216 25.24 41.38 -42.33
CA THR A 216 24.66 42.60 -41.73
C THR A 216 23.48 42.23 -40.85
N VAL A 217 23.46 42.74 -39.62
CA VAL A 217 22.33 42.59 -38.70
C VAL A 217 21.59 43.93 -38.58
N ASN A 218 20.38 43.98 -39.13
CA ASN A 218 19.49 45.12 -39.08
C ASN A 218 18.79 45.22 -37.73
N ARG A 219 18.68 46.44 -37.24
CA ARG A 219 18.17 46.74 -35.89
C ARG A 219 16.67 46.48 -35.66
N ASN A 220 15.90 46.35 -36.74
CA ASN A 220 14.44 46.18 -36.76
C ASN A 220 13.66 47.05 -35.74
N GLY A 221 13.98 48.34 -35.69
CA GLY A 221 13.28 49.32 -34.84
C GLY A 221 13.93 49.59 -33.48
N HIS A 222 14.83 48.72 -32.99
CA HIS A 222 15.53 48.90 -31.71
C HIS A 222 16.93 49.49 -31.91
N ARG A 223 17.63 49.83 -30.81
CA ARG A 223 19.05 50.22 -30.85
C ARG A 223 19.96 48.99 -30.81
N LEU A 224 21.16 49.11 -31.37
CA LEU A 224 22.24 48.12 -31.28
C LEU A 224 23.44 48.77 -30.61
N ASN A 225 23.94 48.21 -29.51
CA ASN A 225 25.02 48.79 -28.70
C ASN A 225 24.79 50.28 -28.33
N GLY A 226 23.52 50.66 -28.13
CA GLY A 226 23.14 52.04 -27.81
C GLY A 226 23.08 53.00 -29.00
N VAL A 227 23.39 52.56 -30.23
CA VAL A 227 23.33 53.37 -31.47
C VAL A 227 22.16 52.98 -32.37
N GLU A 228 21.79 53.87 -33.29
CA GLU A 228 20.69 53.69 -34.27
C GLU A 228 21.20 53.24 -35.65
N GLU A 229 22.26 52.45 -35.64
CA GLU A 229 22.93 51.93 -36.83
C GLU A 229 22.80 50.40 -36.88
N ASN A 230 22.94 49.84 -38.08
CA ASN A 230 23.00 48.38 -38.26
C ASN A 230 24.36 47.85 -37.83
N LEU A 231 24.41 46.59 -37.40
CA LEU A 231 25.68 45.94 -37.07
C LEU A 231 26.27 45.34 -38.35
N THR A 232 27.38 45.92 -38.81
CA THR A 232 28.11 45.52 -40.02
C THR A 232 29.54 45.06 -39.73
N ASP A 233 30.07 45.33 -38.54
CA ASP A 233 31.43 44.95 -38.12
C ASP A 233 31.41 43.61 -37.38
N ILE A 234 31.08 42.56 -38.12
CA ILE A 234 31.04 41.18 -37.62
C ILE A 234 32.38 40.52 -37.96
N VAL A 235 33.06 40.03 -36.93
CA VAL A 235 34.42 39.47 -37.06
C VAL A 235 34.37 38.02 -37.52
N ASP A 236 35.30 37.68 -38.40
CA ASP A 236 35.43 36.33 -38.95
C ASP A 236 35.63 35.25 -37.90
N GLN A 237 34.91 34.14 -38.09
CA GLN A 237 34.89 32.95 -37.24
C GLN A 237 34.62 33.18 -35.74
N VAL A 238 34.02 34.32 -35.37
CA VAL A 238 33.68 34.63 -33.97
C VAL A 238 32.18 34.54 -33.74
N ARG A 239 31.78 33.72 -32.77
CA ARG A 239 30.42 33.72 -32.23
C ARG A 239 30.10 35.07 -31.61
N MET A 240 28.97 35.65 -32.00
CA MET A 240 28.45 36.84 -31.36
C MET A 240 27.26 36.53 -30.47
N LYS A 241 27.14 37.26 -29.38
CA LYS A 241 26.01 37.17 -28.46
C LYS A 241 25.39 38.55 -28.28
N LEU A 242 24.10 38.66 -28.58
CA LEU A 242 23.29 39.86 -28.44
C LEU A 242 22.24 39.62 -27.34
N ILE A 243 22.13 40.53 -26.39
CA ILE A 243 21.14 40.47 -25.31
C ILE A 243 20.28 41.72 -25.35
N TYR A 244 18.95 41.56 -25.42
CA TYR A 244 18.05 42.71 -25.36
C TYR A 244 17.91 43.23 -23.93
N LYS A 245 18.24 44.51 -23.71
CA LYS A 245 18.19 45.17 -22.39
C LYS A 245 16.95 46.06 -22.20
N GLY A 246 16.04 46.12 -23.18
CA GLY A 246 14.86 46.98 -23.17
C GLY A 246 14.97 48.16 -24.14
N ALA A 247 13.85 48.86 -24.37
CA ALA A 247 13.70 49.82 -25.47
C ALA A 247 14.68 51.00 -25.44
N THR A 248 15.15 51.41 -24.25
CA THR A 248 16.08 52.54 -24.10
C THR A 248 17.51 52.21 -24.57
N THR A 249 17.98 50.99 -24.28
CA THR A 249 19.35 50.55 -24.55
C THR A 249 19.44 49.68 -25.81
N GLY A 250 18.35 48.99 -26.15
CA GLY A 250 18.28 48.05 -27.25
C GLY A 250 19.04 46.74 -26.96
N PHE A 251 19.59 46.14 -28.00
CA PHE A 251 20.46 44.97 -27.89
C PHE A 251 21.87 45.39 -27.54
N ILE A 252 22.49 44.70 -26.57
CA ILE A 252 23.91 44.82 -26.26
C ILE A 252 24.62 43.56 -26.75
N GLY A 253 25.58 43.76 -27.65
CA GLY A 253 26.40 42.74 -28.25
C GLY A 253 27.77 42.64 -27.62
N GLY A 254 28.25 41.42 -27.43
CA GLY A 254 29.62 41.10 -27.07
C GLY A 254 30.10 39.88 -27.86
N ARG A 255 31.43 39.74 -27.98
CA ARG A 255 32.05 38.52 -28.49
C ARG A 255 31.86 37.42 -27.45
N GLY A 256 31.28 36.29 -27.88
CA GLY A 256 30.94 35.15 -27.03
C GLY A 256 32.05 34.12 -26.93
#